data_AF-A0AAU4P8J1-F1
#
_entry.id   AF-A0AAU4P8J1-F1
#
_cell.length_a   1.000
_cell.length_b   1.000
_cell.length_c   1.000
_cell.angle_alpha   90.00
_cell.angle_beta   90.00
_cell.angle_gamma   90.00
#
_symmetry.space_group_name_H-M   'P 1'
#
loop_
_entity.id
_entity.type
_entity.pdbx_description
1 polymer ?
#
loop_
_entity_poly.entity_id
_entity_poly.type
_entity_poly.pdbx_seq_one_letter_code
_entity_poly.pdbx_strand_id
1 'polypeptide(L)'
;MSTPTTHAASLFAHVPAARPHGALVRRAGGAGPLSVPVAGMELCREETAAALFEVYSDEHAVPGVTTDTLYALLGTAVSKLGPGGLVETADVFSGLDSVEFPEVGACRWYAYRLALSFWYEDARSRPMTAGEAAAAMALSGYARTTGAGRIDPRSLARQVREGAARLPAAALVQLGRAVSADLAHIPDPGDSGTWLYRRLLPDRQRTRRCFDLIRSNVPVPLPLVVRTDDGTYRIGAAPPPGPGNRWARPLGAQW
;
A
#
# COMPACT_ATOMS: atom_id res chain seq x y z
N MET A 1 -20.84 -11.50 26.61
CA MET A 1 -20.34 -10.48 25.67
C MET A 1 -19.73 -11.19 24.47
N SER A 2 -20.38 -11.14 23.31
CA SER A 2 -19.85 -11.74 22.07
C SER A 2 -18.59 -10.99 21.64
N THR A 3 -17.53 -11.71 21.30
CA THR A 3 -16.28 -11.09 20.86
C THR A 3 -16.45 -10.44 19.48
N PRO A 4 -15.73 -9.36 19.15
CA PRO A 4 -15.82 -8.71 17.83
C PRO A 4 -15.59 -9.68 16.66
N THR A 5 -14.82 -10.76 16.88
CA THR A 5 -14.63 -11.87 15.94
C THR A 5 -15.95 -12.55 15.54
N THR A 6 -16.80 -12.85 16.53
CA THR A 6 -18.09 -13.53 16.32
C THR A 6 -19.08 -12.63 15.57
N HIS A 7 -19.02 -11.32 15.85
CA HIS A 7 -19.85 -10.34 15.16
C HIS A 7 -19.45 -10.13 13.69
N ALA A 8 -18.15 -10.01 13.38
CA ALA A 8 -17.66 -9.92 12.01
C ALA A 8 -18.09 -11.14 11.18
N ALA A 9 -17.88 -12.34 11.72
CA ALA A 9 -18.28 -13.59 11.06
C ALA A 9 -19.79 -13.63 10.78
N SER A 10 -20.63 -13.21 11.74
CA SER A 10 -22.09 -13.16 11.53
C SER A 10 -22.52 -12.12 10.48
N LEU A 11 -21.84 -10.98 10.43
CA LEU A 11 -22.20 -9.88 9.52
C LEU A 11 -21.85 -10.19 8.07
N PHE A 12 -20.83 -11.00 7.84
CA PHE A 12 -20.39 -11.39 6.50
C PHE A 12 -20.69 -12.86 6.16
N ALA A 13 -21.48 -13.57 6.98
CA ALA A 13 -21.82 -14.98 6.75
C ALA A 13 -22.54 -15.24 5.41
N HIS A 14 -23.24 -14.23 4.88
CA HIS A 14 -23.96 -14.26 3.61
C HIS A 14 -23.13 -13.74 2.43
N VAL A 15 -21.99 -13.09 2.71
CA VAL A 15 -21.04 -12.73 1.65
C VAL A 15 -20.30 -14.02 1.34
N PRO A 16 -20.36 -14.55 0.10
CA PRO A 16 -19.64 -15.76 -0.24
C PRO A 16 -18.18 -15.56 0.17
N ALA A 17 -17.65 -16.50 0.99
CA ALA A 17 -16.22 -16.56 1.26
C ALA A 17 -15.53 -16.37 -0.08
N ALA A 18 -14.62 -15.39 -0.17
CA ALA A 18 -14.02 -14.96 -1.43
C ALA A 18 -13.78 -16.20 -2.28
N ARG A 19 -14.59 -16.38 -3.35
CA ARG A 19 -14.42 -17.52 -4.24
C ARG A 19 -12.93 -17.54 -4.60
N PRO A 20 -12.30 -18.70 -4.74
CA PRO A 20 -10.99 -18.77 -5.35
C PRO A 20 -11.13 -18.41 -6.83
N HIS A 21 -11.46 -17.15 -7.13
CA HIS A 21 -11.00 -16.49 -8.34
C HIS A 21 -9.48 -16.62 -8.31
N GLY A 22 -8.89 -17.02 -9.44
CA GLY A 22 -7.52 -17.51 -9.56
C GLY A 22 -6.52 -16.80 -8.66
N ALA A 23 -5.54 -17.54 -8.13
CA ALA A 23 -4.51 -16.97 -7.29
C ALA A 23 -3.93 -15.71 -7.95
N LEU A 24 -3.79 -14.61 -7.19
CA LEU A 24 -3.20 -13.38 -7.70
C LEU A 24 -1.85 -13.70 -8.35
N VAL A 25 -1.75 -13.49 -9.66
CA VAL A 25 -0.54 -13.78 -10.41
C VAL A 25 0.34 -12.54 -10.36
N ARG A 26 1.55 -12.69 -9.85
CA ARG A 26 2.56 -11.62 -9.89
C ARG A 26 3.11 -11.55 -11.29
N ARG A 27 3.23 -10.33 -11.83
CA ARG A 27 3.92 -10.11 -13.11
C ARG A 27 5.35 -10.66 -13.00
N ALA A 28 5.82 -11.32 -14.04
CA ALA A 28 7.10 -12.04 -14.09
C ALA A 28 7.24 -13.23 -13.10
N GLY A 29 6.13 -13.92 -12.78
CA GLY A 29 6.16 -15.17 -12.00
C GLY A 29 6.60 -15.03 -10.54
N GLY A 30 6.72 -13.80 -10.04
CA GLY A 30 7.09 -13.52 -8.66
C GLY A 30 8.58 -13.65 -8.31
N ALA A 31 9.45 -13.85 -9.30
CA ALA A 31 10.91 -13.92 -9.15
C ALA A 31 11.64 -12.74 -9.82
N GLY A 32 11.01 -12.05 -10.79
CA GLY A 32 11.59 -10.87 -11.44
C GLY A 32 11.66 -9.64 -10.51
N PRO A 33 12.58 -8.70 -10.78
CA PRO A 33 12.59 -7.41 -10.10
C PRO A 33 11.28 -6.65 -10.38
N LEU A 34 10.85 -5.82 -9.42
CA LEU A 34 9.71 -4.93 -9.62
C LEU A 34 9.94 -4.03 -10.85
N SER A 35 8.99 -4.03 -11.79
CA SER A 35 9.02 -3.25 -13.03
C SER A 35 7.76 -2.42 -13.21
N VAL A 36 7.80 -1.48 -14.16
CA VAL A 36 6.67 -0.65 -14.57
C VAL A 36 6.46 -0.81 -16.08
N PRO A 37 5.31 -1.33 -16.54
CA PRO A 37 4.97 -1.33 -17.94
C PRO A 37 4.62 0.09 -18.37
N VAL A 38 5.20 0.60 -19.44
CA VAL A 38 4.84 1.91 -20.00
C VAL A 38 5.26 1.98 -21.47
N ALA A 39 4.37 2.48 -22.34
CA ALA A 39 4.63 2.65 -23.78
C ALA A 39 5.19 1.40 -24.49
N GLY A 40 4.77 0.19 -24.08
CA GLY A 40 5.25 -1.07 -24.64
C GLY A 40 6.62 -1.55 -24.11
N MET A 41 7.19 -0.84 -23.14
CA MET A 41 8.44 -1.19 -22.46
C MET A 41 8.15 -1.69 -21.03
N GLU A 42 9.07 -2.47 -20.48
CA GLU A 42 9.10 -2.86 -19.06
C GLU A 42 10.31 -2.20 -18.42
N LEU A 43 10.09 -1.12 -17.68
CA LEU A 43 11.16 -0.36 -17.04
C LEU A 43 11.45 -0.90 -15.65
N CYS A 44 12.73 -1.00 -15.29
CA CYS A 44 13.11 -1.25 -13.92
C CYS A 44 12.87 -0.01 -13.04
N ARG A 45 13.01 -0.17 -11.72
CA ARG A 45 12.80 0.94 -10.78
C ARG A 45 13.77 2.11 -10.99
N GLU A 46 15.02 1.85 -11.37
CA GLU A 46 16.01 2.92 -11.54
C GLU A 46 15.72 3.74 -12.80
N GLU A 47 15.45 3.07 -13.93
CA GLU A 47 15.00 3.73 -15.18
C GLU A 47 13.73 4.55 -14.96
N THR A 48 12.77 3.99 -14.21
CA THR A 48 11.54 4.71 -13.85
C THR A 48 11.83 5.95 -13.00
N ALA A 49 12.72 5.83 -12.02
CA ALA A 49 13.08 6.95 -11.14
C ALA A 49 13.81 8.05 -11.93
N ALA A 50 14.75 7.65 -12.78
CA ALA A 50 15.53 8.53 -13.64
C ALA A 50 14.63 9.27 -14.66
N ALA A 51 13.72 8.54 -15.32
CA ALA A 51 12.75 9.14 -16.23
C ALA A 51 11.83 10.14 -15.52
N LEU A 52 11.35 9.80 -14.32
CA LEU A 52 10.57 10.73 -13.51
C LEU A 52 11.41 11.95 -13.13
N PHE A 53 12.67 11.80 -12.75
CA PHE A 53 13.56 12.90 -12.38
C PHE A 53 13.75 13.92 -13.53
N GLU A 54 13.86 13.46 -14.78
CA GLU A 54 14.00 14.34 -15.95
C GLU A 54 12.76 15.20 -16.25
N VAL A 55 11.57 14.71 -15.89
CA VAL A 55 10.30 15.45 -16.06
C VAL A 55 9.78 16.05 -14.77
N TYR A 56 10.41 15.70 -13.64
CA TYR A 56 10.13 16.29 -12.34
C TYR A 56 10.77 17.68 -12.35
N SER A 57 10.10 18.61 -13.03
CA SER A 57 10.39 20.03 -12.91
C SER A 57 10.03 20.50 -11.49
N ASP A 58 10.67 21.58 -11.05
CA ASP A 58 10.39 22.29 -9.80
C ASP A 58 8.89 22.65 -9.59
N GLU A 59 8.04 22.49 -10.61
CA GLU A 59 6.59 22.71 -10.57
C GLU A 59 5.80 21.60 -9.87
N HIS A 60 6.39 20.42 -9.62
CA HIS A 60 5.70 19.30 -8.95
C HIS A 60 6.18 19.11 -7.51
N ALA A 61 6.42 20.23 -6.84
CA ALA A 61 6.52 20.24 -5.39
C ALA A 61 5.26 19.62 -4.77
N VAL A 62 5.46 19.00 -3.62
CA VAL A 62 4.48 18.75 -2.56
C VAL A 62 3.91 17.31 -2.47
N PRO A 63 3.82 16.75 -1.25
CA PRO A 63 3.00 15.56 -0.99
C PRO A 63 1.57 15.73 -1.52
N GLY A 64 1.17 14.85 -2.44
CA GLY A 64 -0.17 14.89 -3.03
C GLY A 64 -0.30 14.23 -4.40
N VAL A 65 0.82 13.97 -5.09
CA VAL A 65 0.81 13.35 -6.43
C VAL A 65 0.14 11.98 -6.40
N THR A 66 -0.88 11.79 -7.24
CA THR A 66 -1.59 10.49 -7.39
C THR A 66 -0.72 9.51 -8.20
N THR A 67 -0.98 8.20 -8.11
CA THR A 67 -0.13 7.24 -8.85
C THR A 67 -0.46 7.31 -10.33
N ASP A 68 -1.70 7.64 -10.69
CA ASP A 68 -2.10 7.89 -12.07
C ASP A 68 -1.42 9.15 -12.64
N THR A 69 -1.27 10.21 -11.85
CA THR A 69 -0.47 11.39 -12.24
C THR A 69 0.99 11.00 -12.47
N LEU A 70 1.60 10.23 -11.55
CA LEU A 70 2.98 9.74 -11.74
C LEU A 70 3.11 8.88 -13.00
N TYR A 71 2.12 8.04 -13.28
CA TYR A 71 2.13 7.18 -14.47
C TYR A 71 1.99 7.98 -15.76
N ALA A 72 1.14 9.01 -15.78
CA ALA A 72 1.03 9.92 -16.91
C ALA A 72 2.34 10.69 -17.17
N LEU A 73 2.99 11.18 -16.10
CA LEU A 73 4.29 11.85 -16.19
C LEU A 73 5.37 10.90 -16.73
N LEU A 74 5.40 9.65 -16.27
CA LEU A 74 6.29 8.64 -16.80
C LEU A 74 6.05 8.41 -18.30
N GLY A 75 4.80 8.35 -18.74
CA GLY A 75 4.45 8.24 -20.17
C GLY A 75 5.01 9.40 -21.00
N THR A 76 4.91 10.63 -20.50
CA THR A 76 5.51 11.82 -21.13
C THR A 76 7.04 11.74 -21.16
N ALA A 77 7.67 11.31 -20.07
CA ALA A 77 9.12 11.16 -19.99
C ALA A 77 9.65 10.14 -21.00
N VAL A 78 9.03 8.95 -21.02
CA VAL A 78 9.41 7.87 -21.94
C VAL A 78 9.23 8.29 -23.40
N SER A 79 8.14 9.01 -23.71
CA SER A 79 7.90 9.53 -25.06
C SER A 79 8.94 10.57 -25.48
N LYS A 80 9.44 11.37 -24.54
CA LYS A 80 10.44 12.43 -24.79
C LYS A 80 11.86 11.85 -24.93
N LEU A 81 12.25 10.94 -24.04
CA LEU A 81 13.61 10.40 -23.95
C LEU A 81 13.85 9.28 -24.97
N GLY A 82 12.83 8.44 -25.22
CA GLY A 82 12.98 7.20 -25.96
C GLY A 82 13.90 6.18 -25.26
N PRO A 83 14.10 4.97 -25.84
CA PRO A 83 14.88 3.91 -25.20
C PRO A 83 16.34 4.28 -24.93
N GLY A 84 17.01 4.96 -25.87
CA GLY A 84 18.40 5.37 -25.71
C GLY A 84 18.59 6.41 -24.61
N GLY A 85 17.76 7.45 -24.60
CA GLY A 85 17.80 8.50 -23.58
C GLY A 85 17.53 7.95 -22.18
N LEU A 86 16.61 6.98 -22.04
CA LEU A 86 16.35 6.35 -20.75
C LEU A 86 17.58 5.66 -20.15
N VAL A 87 18.38 4.99 -20.97
CA VAL A 87 19.61 4.31 -20.51
C VAL A 87 20.65 5.34 -20.06
N GLU A 88 20.87 6.39 -20.84
CA GLU A 88 21.81 7.47 -20.50
C GLU A 88 21.39 8.19 -19.22
N THR A 89 20.12 8.57 -19.10
CA THR A 89 19.57 9.21 -17.91
C THR A 89 19.69 8.31 -16.68
N ALA A 90 19.40 7.01 -16.80
CA ALA A 90 19.49 6.08 -15.68
C ALA A 90 20.92 5.93 -15.16
N ASP A 91 21.92 5.91 -16.04
CA ASP A 91 23.33 5.84 -15.66
C ASP A 91 23.75 7.09 -14.86
N VAL A 92 23.42 8.29 -15.36
CA VAL A 92 23.68 9.56 -14.66
C VAL A 92 22.97 9.61 -13.31
N PHE A 93 21.67 9.27 -13.30
CA PHE A 93 20.84 9.30 -12.08
C PHE A 93 21.36 8.34 -10.99
N SER A 94 21.90 7.19 -11.38
CA SER A 94 22.43 6.20 -10.45
C SER A 94 23.60 6.74 -9.60
N GLY A 95 24.36 7.68 -10.17
CA GLY A 95 25.47 8.36 -9.49
C GLY A 95 25.05 9.45 -8.50
N LEU A 96 23.77 9.84 -8.47
CA LEU A 96 23.29 10.91 -7.60
C LEU A 96 22.98 10.43 -6.17
N ASP A 97 23.48 11.17 -5.18
CA ASP A 97 23.20 10.92 -3.76
C ASP A 97 21.87 11.58 -3.34
N SER A 98 21.01 10.80 -2.70
CA SER A 98 19.75 11.27 -2.12
C SER A 98 19.90 12.14 -0.87
N VAL A 99 21.08 12.17 -0.24
CA VAL A 99 21.37 13.09 0.87
C VAL A 99 21.62 14.50 0.34
N GLU A 100 22.33 14.60 -0.79
CA GLU A 100 22.61 15.87 -1.47
C GLU A 100 21.40 16.37 -2.27
N PHE A 101 20.70 15.45 -2.96
CA PHE A 101 19.55 15.73 -3.80
C PHE A 101 18.31 14.97 -3.30
N PRO A 102 17.49 15.54 -2.40
CA PRO A 102 16.29 14.89 -1.85
C PRO A 102 15.30 14.40 -2.92
N GLU A 103 15.27 15.05 -4.09
CA GLU A 103 14.46 14.73 -5.25
C GLU A 103 14.78 13.33 -5.81
N VAL A 104 16.05 12.91 -5.73
CA VAL A 104 16.48 11.56 -6.09
C VAL A 104 15.81 10.53 -5.19
N GLY A 105 15.77 10.81 -3.88
CA GLY A 105 15.06 9.99 -2.90
C GLY A 105 13.56 9.93 -3.19
N ALA A 106 12.94 11.06 -3.54
CA ALA A 106 11.52 11.13 -3.90
C ALA A 106 11.21 10.33 -5.17
N CYS A 107 12.02 10.48 -6.24
CA CYS A 107 11.83 9.76 -7.50
C CYS A 107 12.01 8.26 -7.33
N ARG A 108 12.98 7.80 -6.52
CA ARG A 108 13.12 6.38 -6.16
C ARG A 108 11.88 5.85 -5.41
N TRP A 109 11.28 6.67 -4.55
CA TRP A 109 10.02 6.33 -3.87
C TRP A 109 8.82 6.30 -4.82
N TYR A 110 8.72 7.24 -5.77
CA TYR A 110 7.69 7.25 -6.79
C TYR A 110 7.78 6.07 -7.74
N ALA A 111 8.99 5.74 -8.20
CA ALA A 111 9.24 4.54 -9.00
C ALA A 111 8.85 3.26 -8.25
N TYR A 112 9.22 3.14 -6.97
CA TYR A 112 8.79 2.02 -6.15
C TYR A 112 7.26 1.93 -6.02
N ARG A 113 6.58 3.07 -5.80
CA ARG A 113 5.12 3.12 -5.74
C ARG A 113 4.46 2.71 -7.06
N LEU A 114 4.95 3.20 -8.20
CA LEU A 114 4.48 2.78 -9.52
C LEU A 114 4.68 1.28 -9.73
N ALA A 115 5.86 0.76 -9.41
CA ALA A 115 6.16 -0.66 -9.60
C ALA A 115 5.29 -1.57 -8.71
N LEU A 116 4.95 -1.13 -7.49
CA LEU A 116 3.93 -1.80 -6.70
C LEU A 116 2.55 -1.74 -7.36
N SER A 117 2.18 -0.59 -7.92
CA SER A 117 0.90 -0.42 -8.63
C SER A 117 0.68 -1.45 -9.72
N PHE A 118 1.76 -1.86 -10.37
CA PHE A 118 1.76 -2.78 -11.48
C PHE A 118 2.28 -4.18 -11.14
N TRP A 119 2.38 -4.54 -9.85
CA TRP A 119 3.02 -5.80 -9.45
C TRP A 119 2.21 -7.07 -9.76
N TYR A 120 0.89 -6.96 -9.88
CA TYR A 120 0.01 -8.07 -10.25
C TYR A 120 -0.45 -7.93 -11.70
N GLU A 121 -0.68 -9.08 -12.34
CA GLU A 121 -1.35 -9.14 -13.64
C GLU A 121 -2.83 -8.76 -13.48
N ASP A 122 -3.37 -8.05 -14.46
CA ASP A 122 -4.78 -7.63 -14.57
C ASP A 122 -5.35 -6.98 -13.28
N ALA A 123 -4.47 -6.26 -12.57
CA ALA A 123 -4.82 -5.59 -11.33
C ALA A 123 -3.89 -4.42 -11.03
N ARG A 124 -4.44 -3.44 -10.30
CA ARG A 124 -3.66 -2.41 -9.62
C ARG A 124 -3.45 -2.79 -8.18
N SER A 125 -2.32 -2.43 -7.60
CA SER A 125 -2.11 -2.64 -6.17
C SER A 125 -1.50 -1.46 -5.45
N ARG A 126 -1.60 -1.44 -4.13
CA ARG A 126 -0.98 -0.38 -3.34
C ARG A 126 -0.66 -0.87 -1.94
N PRO A 127 0.28 -0.19 -1.25
CA PRO A 127 0.46 -0.38 0.17
C PRO A 127 -0.87 -0.26 0.93
N MET A 128 -1.08 -1.12 1.92
CA MET A 128 -2.12 -0.89 2.91
C MET A 128 -1.91 0.45 3.60
N THR A 129 -2.98 1.19 3.82
CA THR A 129 -2.92 2.42 4.61
C THR A 129 -2.69 2.11 6.09
N ALA A 130 -2.22 3.11 6.84
CA ALA A 130 -2.12 2.99 8.30
C ALA A 130 -3.47 2.62 8.93
N GLY A 131 -4.57 3.20 8.44
CA GLY A 131 -5.93 2.92 8.91
C GLY A 131 -6.36 1.48 8.63
N GLU A 132 -6.10 0.95 7.43
CA GLU A 132 -6.42 -0.43 7.08
C GLU A 132 -5.62 -1.44 7.90
N ALA A 133 -4.33 -1.20 8.08
CA ALA A 133 -3.48 -2.09 8.88
C ALA A 133 -3.85 -2.03 10.37
N ALA A 134 -4.19 -0.85 10.88
CA ALA A 134 -4.68 -0.69 12.25
C ALA A 134 -6.02 -1.38 12.47
N ALA A 135 -6.96 -1.26 11.52
CA ALA A 135 -8.24 -1.93 11.56
C ALA A 135 -8.08 -3.46 11.58
N ALA A 136 -7.27 -3.99 10.66
CA ALA A 136 -6.93 -5.41 10.64
C ALA A 136 -6.31 -5.86 11.97
N MET A 137 -5.30 -5.14 12.47
CA MET A 137 -4.67 -5.47 13.76
C MET A 137 -5.67 -5.38 14.94
N ALA A 138 -6.58 -4.44 14.95
CA ALA A 138 -7.62 -4.33 15.98
C ALA A 138 -8.64 -5.48 15.91
N LEU A 139 -8.84 -6.09 14.76
CA LEU A 139 -9.66 -7.30 14.59
C LEU A 139 -8.94 -8.60 14.95
N SER A 140 -7.61 -8.57 15.07
CA SER A 140 -6.76 -9.71 15.38
C SER A 140 -6.77 -10.11 16.87
N GLY A 141 -5.97 -11.12 17.22
CA GLY A 141 -5.69 -11.53 18.60
C GLY A 141 -4.71 -10.63 19.37
N TYR A 142 -4.11 -9.61 18.74
CA TYR A 142 -2.97 -8.85 19.28
C TYR A 142 -3.15 -8.39 20.74
N ALA A 143 -4.25 -7.72 21.08
CA ALA A 143 -4.48 -7.20 22.43
C ALA A 143 -4.73 -8.28 23.52
N ARG A 144 -4.97 -9.55 23.13
CA ARG A 144 -5.23 -10.66 24.06
C ARG A 144 -3.97 -11.46 24.39
N THR A 145 -2.89 -11.28 23.63
CA THR A 145 -1.73 -12.19 23.64
C THR A 145 -0.40 -11.50 23.94
N THR A 146 -0.34 -10.17 23.89
CA THR A 146 0.92 -9.45 24.13
C THR A 146 1.07 -8.98 25.57
N GLY A 147 1.98 -9.61 26.30
CA GLY A 147 2.62 -9.00 27.47
C GLY A 147 3.54 -7.84 27.06
N ALA A 148 4.08 -7.11 28.05
CA ALA A 148 4.93 -5.92 27.90
C ALA A 148 6.34 -6.19 27.29
N GLY A 149 6.41 -6.99 26.23
CA GLY A 149 7.64 -7.35 25.54
C GLY A 149 7.98 -6.42 24.36
N ARG A 150 9.19 -6.61 23.81
CA ARG A 150 9.68 -5.89 22.63
C ARG A 150 8.79 -6.17 21.41
N ILE A 151 8.47 -5.11 20.67
CA ILE A 151 7.67 -5.18 19.44
C ILE A 151 8.47 -5.91 18.35
N ASP A 152 7.97 -7.07 17.89
CA ASP A 152 8.51 -7.82 16.76
C ASP A 152 7.75 -7.49 15.46
N PRO A 153 8.40 -6.92 14.42
CA PRO A 153 7.75 -6.56 13.16
C PRO A 153 7.04 -7.73 12.47
N ARG A 154 7.59 -8.96 12.57
CA ARG A 154 7.00 -10.14 11.92
C ARG A 154 5.72 -10.57 12.62
N SER A 155 5.72 -10.53 13.95
CA SER A 155 4.52 -10.76 14.75
C SER A 155 3.44 -9.73 14.45
N LEU A 156 3.78 -8.45 14.29
CA LEU A 156 2.81 -7.43 13.87
C LEU A 156 2.23 -7.71 12.48
N ALA A 157 3.08 -8.04 11.51
CA ALA A 157 2.63 -8.38 10.16
C ALA A 157 1.70 -9.61 10.15
N ARG A 158 1.99 -10.63 10.97
CA ARG A 158 1.11 -11.80 11.14
C ARG A 158 -0.25 -11.41 11.70
N GLN A 159 -0.30 -10.55 12.71
CA GLN A 159 -1.57 -10.08 13.31
C GLN A 159 -2.39 -9.25 12.31
N VAL A 160 -1.74 -8.40 11.51
CA VAL A 160 -2.41 -7.69 10.40
C VAL A 160 -3.00 -8.69 9.41
N ARG A 161 -2.26 -9.71 8.98
CA ARG A 161 -2.78 -10.72 8.04
C ARG A 161 -3.95 -11.52 8.64
N GLU A 162 -3.83 -11.95 9.89
CA GLU A 162 -4.89 -12.66 10.60
C GLU A 162 -6.18 -11.83 10.67
N GLY A 163 -6.06 -10.56 11.03
CA GLY A 163 -7.20 -9.65 11.09
C GLY A 163 -7.79 -9.32 9.73
N ALA A 164 -6.94 -9.12 8.71
CA ALA A 164 -7.37 -8.85 7.34
C ALA A 164 -8.16 -10.03 6.75
N ALA A 165 -7.80 -11.27 7.10
CA ALA A 165 -8.51 -12.47 6.67
C ALA A 165 -9.92 -12.63 7.28
N ARG A 166 -10.29 -11.82 8.27
CA ARG A 166 -11.62 -11.88 8.93
C ARG A 166 -12.70 -11.10 8.20
N LEU A 167 -12.34 -10.31 7.19
CA LEU A 167 -13.25 -9.46 6.44
C LEU A 167 -13.04 -9.64 4.94
N PRO A 168 -14.09 -9.44 4.12
CA PRO A 168 -13.89 -9.14 2.71
C PRO A 168 -12.96 -7.93 2.54
N ALA A 169 -12.03 -7.97 1.59
CA ALA A 169 -11.04 -6.91 1.42
C ALA A 169 -11.68 -5.53 1.17
N ALA A 170 -12.81 -5.48 0.46
CA ALA A 170 -13.57 -4.24 0.27
C ALA A 170 -14.06 -3.63 1.59
N ALA A 171 -14.55 -4.46 2.51
CA ALA A 171 -14.96 -4.03 3.85
C ALA A 171 -13.77 -3.56 4.69
N LEU A 172 -12.61 -4.20 4.55
CA LEU A 172 -11.38 -3.73 5.21
C LEU A 172 -10.94 -2.36 4.70
N VAL A 173 -11.04 -2.10 3.38
CA VAL A 173 -10.75 -0.80 2.78
C VAL A 173 -11.69 0.28 3.33
N GLN A 174 -13.00 0.02 3.36
CA GLN A 174 -13.98 0.95 3.94
C GLN A 174 -13.72 1.21 5.42
N LEU A 175 -13.50 0.16 6.21
CA LEU A 175 -13.17 0.26 7.62
C LEU A 175 -11.89 1.05 7.85
N GLY A 176 -10.86 0.84 7.03
CA GLY A 176 -9.60 1.56 7.09
C GLY A 176 -9.75 3.06 6.80
N ARG A 177 -10.63 3.45 5.87
CA ARG A 177 -10.97 4.87 5.63
C ARG A 177 -11.58 5.51 6.87
N ALA A 178 -12.56 4.86 7.48
CA ALA A 178 -13.19 5.35 8.71
C ALA A 178 -12.18 5.48 9.87
N VAL A 179 -11.24 4.53 10.00
CA VAL A 179 -10.16 4.62 10.99
C VAL A 179 -9.23 5.80 10.69
N SER A 180 -8.82 6.00 9.43
CA SER A 180 -8.00 7.16 9.05
C SER A 180 -8.72 8.49 9.26
N ALA A 181 -10.04 8.56 9.00
CA ALA A 181 -10.84 9.74 9.29
C ALA A 181 -10.91 10.04 10.79
N ASP A 182 -11.08 9.00 11.61
CA ASP A 182 -11.21 9.14 13.04
C ASP A 182 -9.89 9.49 13.76
N LEU A 183 -8.78 8.89 13.34
CA LEU A 183 -7.50 8.94 14.05
C LEU A 183 -6.42 9.79 13.38
N ALA A 184 -6.53 10.01 12.07
CA ALA A 184 -5.59 10.83 11.30
C ALA A 184 -6.25 12.05 10.65
N HIS A 185 -7.54 12.28 10.88
CA HIS A 185 -8.30 13.39 10.33
C HIS A 185 -8.25 13.48 8.80
N ILE A 186 -8.13 12.34 8.12
CA ILE A 186 -8.16 12.24 6.66
C ILE A 186 -9.63 12.10 6.23
N PRO A 187 -10.19 13.00 5.39
CA PRO A 187 -11.59 12.92 5.00
C PRO A 187 -11.98 11.53 4.46
N ASP A 188 -13.10 10.96 4.94
CA ASP A 188 -13.75 9.78 4.33
C ASP A 188 -14.90 10.28 3.45
N PRO A 189 -14.69 10.47 2.14
CA PRO A 189 -15.75 10.93 1.25
C PRO A 189 -16.92 9.93 1.27
N GLY A 190 -18.05 10.37 1.81
CA GLY A 190 -19.29 9.61 1.86
C GLY A 190 -19.50 8.77 3.12
N ASP A 191 -18.73 8.97 4.20
CA ASP A 191 -18.87 8.24 5.47
C ASP A 191 -18.92 6.70 5.28
N SER A 192 -18.18 6.24 4.27
CA SER A 192 -18.36 4.93 3.66
C SER A 192 -18.10 3.76 4.62
N GLY A 193 -17.32 3.99 5.67
CA GLY A 193 -16.98 3.00 6.69
C GLY A 193 -17.50 3.30 8.11
N THR A 194 -18.17 4.42 8.36
CA THR A 194 -18.43 4.89 9.74
C THR A 194 -19.31 3.92 10.54
N TRP A 195 -20.33 3.33 9.90
CA TRP A 195 -21.17 2.33 10.56
C TRP A 195 -20.43 1.01 10.81
N LEU A 196 -19.59 0.55 9.87
CA LEU A 196 -18.74 -0.64 10.02
C LEU A 196 -17.76 -0.43 11.17
N TYR A 197 -17.15 0.75 11.25
CA TYR A 197 -16.23 1.11 12.31
C TYR A 197 -16.86 1.02 13.69
N ARG A 198 -18.03 1.66 13.88
CA ARG A 198 -18.77 1.59 15.15
C ARG A 198 -19.19 0.17 15.51
N ARG A 199 -19.51 -0.68 14.51
CA ARG A 199 -19.98 -2.05 14.73
C ARG A 199 -18.86 -3.04 15.03
N LEU A 200 -17.74 -2.95 14.30
CA LEU A 200 -16.67 -3.94 14.35
C LEU A 200 -15.54 -3.54 15.29
N LEU A 201 -15.32 -2.25 15.50
CA LEU A 201 -14.26 -1.69 16.34
C LEU A 201 -14.82 -0.74 17.42
N PRO A 202 -15.70 -1.21 18.31
CA PRO A 202 -16.33 -0.36 19.33
C PRO A 202 -15.34 0.18 20.38
N ASP A 203 -14.19 -0.48 20.57
CA ASP A 203 -13.12 -0.02 21.46
C ASP A 203 -12.15 0.91 20.72
N ARG A 204 -12.47 2.22 20.75
CA ARG A 204 -11.65 3.28 20.16
C ARG A 204 -10.22 3.30 20.70
N GLN A 205 -10.03 3.03 22.00
CA GLN A 205 -8.70 3.07 22.63
C GLN A 205 -7.80 1.96 22.11
N ARG A 206 -8.37 0.77 21.91
CA ARG A 206 -7.66 -0.33 21.25
C ARG A 206 -7.30 0.01 19.82
N THR A 207 -8.24 0.55 19.04
CA THR A 207 -7.99 0.97 17.65
C THR A 207 -6.86 1.99 17.60
N ARG A 208 -6.88 3.00 18.47
CA ARG A 208 -5.83 4.02 18.57
C ARG A 208 -4.46 3.40 18.86
N ARG A 209 -4.35 2.50 19.84
CA ARG A 209 -3.08 1.81 20.14
C ARG A 209 -2.55 1.02 18.94
N CYS A 210 -3.43 0.33 18.20
CA CYS A 210 -3.03 -0.39 16.98
C CYS A 210 -2.56 0.59 15.90
N PHE A 211 -3.23 1.72 15.75
CA PHE A 211 -2.86 2.77 14.80
C PHE A 211 -1.51 3.39 15.12
N ASP A 212 -1.28 3.79 16.37
CA ASP A 212 0.00 4.36 16.83
C ASP A 212 1.15 3.37 16.62
N LEU A 213 0.89 2.07 16.86
CA LEU A 213 1.87 1.02 16.64
C LEU A 213 2.23 0.84 15.16
N ILE A 214 1.23 0.83 14.27
CA ILE A 214 1.46 0.80 12.80
C ILE A 214 2.20 2.05 12.32
N ARG A 215 1.93 3.20 12.95
CA ARG A 215 2.57 4.49 12.64
C ARG A 215 3.98 4.62 13.18
N SER A 216 4.40 3.76 14.10
CA SER A 216 5.75 3.76 14.65
C SER A 216 6.83 3.50 13.57
N ASN A 217 8.09 3.74 13.92
CA ASN A 217 9.23 3.50 13.03
C ASN A 217 9.55 2.01 12.81
N VAL A 218 8.74 1.09 13.34
CA VAL A 218 8.93 -0.34 13.17
C VAL A 218 8.72 -0.72 11.69
N PRO A 219 9.66 -1.42 11.04
CA PRO A 219 9.55 -1.79 9.63
C PRO A 219 8.64 -3.02 9.46
N VAL A 220 7.32 -2.80 9.51
CA VAL A 220 6.33 -3.88 9.39
C VAL A 220 6.06 -4.19 7.91
N PRO A 221 6.28 -5.44 7.44
CA PRO A 221 5.96 -5.85 6.07
C PRO A 221 4.46 -6.11 5.91
N LEU A 222 3.72 -5.05 5.58
CA LEU A 222 2.27 -5.10 5.37
C LEU A 222 1.94 -5.70 3.99
N PRO A 223 0.85 -6.49 3.87
CA PRO A 223 0.38 -6.92 2.57
C PRO A 223 -0.13 -5.73 1.73
N LEU A 224 -0.25 -5.93 0.44
CA LEU A 224 -0.85 -4.94 -0.46
C LEU A 224 -2.36 -5.10 -0.52
N VAL A 225 -3.05 -3.99 -0.79
CA VAL A 225 -4.43 -4.02 -1.27
C VAL A 225 -4.38 -4.06 -2.79
N VAL A 226 -5.05 -5.05 -3.37
CA VAL A 226 -5.14 -5.27 -4.80
C VAL A 226 -6.56 -4.95 -5.25
N ARG A 227 -6.70 -4.17 -6.32
CA ARG A 227 -7.95 -3.93 -7.03
C ARG A 227 -7.79 -4.53 -8.42
N THR A 228 -8.49 -5.62 -8.68
CA THR A 228 -8.53 -6.29 -9.98
C THR A 228 -9.34 -5.46 -10.98
N ASP A 229 -9.15 -5.72 -12.27
CA ASP A 229 -9.81 -4.96 -13.33
C ASP A 229 -11.34 -5.12 -13.34
N ASP A 230 -11.86 -6.20 -12.75
CA ASP A 230 -13.29 -6.40 -12.48
C ASP A 230 -13.85 -5.53 -11.33
N GLY A 231 -13.01 -4.69 -10.72
CA GLY A 231 -13.36 -3.79 -9.63
C GLY A 231 -13.39 -4.44 -8.24
N THR A 232 -13.04 -5.72 -8.11
CA THR A 232 -13.01 -6.40 -6.81
C THR A 232 -11.73 -6.11 -6.04
N TYR A 233 -11.81 -6.17 -4.70
CA TYR A 233 -10.66 -5.99 -3.82
C TYR A 233 -10.15 -7.33 -3.29
N ARG A 234 -8.83 -7.46 -3.20
CA ARG A 234 -8.12 -8.62 -2.62
C ARG A 234 -6.94 -8.17 -1.77
N ILE A 235 -6.48 -9.04 -0.87
CA ILE A 235 -5.25 -8.83 -0.09
C ILE A 235 -4.14 -9.61 -0.77
N GLY A 236 -3.08 -8.91 -1.17
CA GLY A 236 -1.91 -9.46 -1.83
C GLY A 236 -0.81 -9.89 -0.86
N ALA A 237 0.33 -10.27 -1.43
CA ALA A 237 1.58 -10.47 -0.70
C ALA A 237 2.11 -9.16 -0.11
N ALA A 238 2.97 -9.29 0.91
CA ALA A 238 3.79 -8.17 1.36
C ALA A 238 4.90 -7.91 0.33
N PRO A 239 5.14 -6.65 -0.06
CA PRO A 239 6.14 -6.32 -1.05
C PRO A 239 7.55 -6.48 -0.49
N PRO A 240 8.57 -6.62 -1.36
CA PRO A 240 9.95 -6.37 -0.95
C PRO A 240 10.07 -4.95 -0.40
N PRO A 241 11.05 -4.66 0.47
CA PRO A 241 11.23 -3.31 0.99
C PRO A 241 11.56 -2.31 -0.14
N GLY A 242 11.08 -1.08 0.02
CA GLY A 242 11.41 0.06 -0.83
C GLY A 242 12.74 0.72 -0.45
N PRO A 243 13.01 1.93 -0.98
CA PRO A 243 14.22 2.69 -0.67
C PRO A 243 14.48 2.82 0.84
N GLY A 244 15.72 2.66 1.26
CA GLY A 244 16.12 2.73 2.67
C GLY A 244 15.62 1.55 3.54
N ASN A 245 15.27 0.42 2.93
CA ASN A 245 14.75 -0.77 3.60
C ASN A 245 13.42 -0.53 4.35
N ARG A 246 12.53 0.27 3.77
CA ARG A 246 11.26 0.70 4.39
C ARG A 246 10.06 0.20 3.60
N TRP A 247 8.95 -0.03 4.31
CA TRP A 247 7.65 -0.30 3.71
C TRP A 247 6.79 0.96 3.78
N ALA A 248 6.14 1.29 2.67
CA ALA A 248 5.19 2.39 2.62
C ALA A 248 3.98 2.09 3.53
N ARG A 249 3.58 3.09 4.32
CA ARG A 249 2.40 3.05 5.21
C ARG A 249 1.64 4.37 5.09
N PRO A 250 1.08 4.68 3.91
CA PRO A 250 0.46 5.97 3.68
C PRO A 250 -0.79 6.14 4.56
N LEU A 251 -1.14 7.40 4.84
CA LEU A 251 -2.38 7.71 5.58
C LEU A 251 -3.62 7.58 4.69
N GLY A 252 -3.48 7.97 3.42
CA GLY A 252 -4.50 7.87 2.38
C GLY A 252 -4.20 6.77 1.38
N ALA A 253 -5.23 6.25 0.73
CA ALA A 253 -5.06 5.31 -0.36
C ALA A 253 -4.43 6.01 -1.56
N GLN A 254 -3.38 5.41 -2.11
CA GLN A 254 -2.62 5.91 -3.24
C GLN A 254 -2.77 4.91 -4.40
N TRP A 255 -3.84 5.08 -5.19
CA TRP A 255 -4.10 4.29 -6.41
C TRP A 255 -3.36 4.86 -7.59
#